data_AF-A0A1E7F625-F1
#
_entry.id   AF-A0A1E7F625-F1
#
_cell.length_a   1.000
_cell.length_b   1.000
_cell.length_c   1.000
_cell.angle_alpha   90.00
_cell.angle_beta   90.00
_cell.angle_gamma   90.00
#
_symmetry.space_group_name_H-M   'P 1'
#
loop_
_entity.id
_entity.type
_entity.pdbx_description
1 polymer ?
#
loop_
_entity_poly.entity_id
_entity_poly.type
_entity_poly.pdbx_seq_one_letter_code
_entity_poly.pdbx_strand_id
1 'polypeptide(L)'
;MTYHNVSTVSGLFDGDPDQMQRILGQEGGLLYFTEEGGVNAGVHARDELGRFFTIFESPVFSDETTGLSFSPDGKHMYCAFQVNGILYDITRSDGLSFDAKSLDVKYHSVSNRRLNSQWIGL
;
A
#
# COMPACT_ATOMS: atom_id res chain seq x y z
N MET A 1 -18.39 13.63 -16.32
CA MET A 1 -16.97 13.39 -16.02
C MET A 1 -16.82 11.90 -15.78
N THR A 2 -16.05 11.18 -16.60
CA THR A 2 -15.89 9.72 -16.48
C THR A 2 -14.47 9.45 -16.03
N TYR A 3 -14.29 8.84 -14.86
CA TYR A 3 -12.97 8.44 -14.37
C TYR A 3 -12.79 6.95 -14.61
N HIS A 4 -11.63 6.57 -15.15
CA HIS A 4 -11.21 5.17 -15.27
C HIS A 4 -10.24 4.86 -14.15
N ASN A 5 -10.56 3.86 -13.33
CA ASN A 5 -9.68 3.35 -12.28
C ASN A 5 -9.19 1.96 -12.70
N VAL A 6 -7.87 1.76 -12.66
CA VAL A 6 -7.20 0.50 -13.02
C VAL A 6 -6.37 0.09 -11.80
N SER A 7 -6.56 -1.12 -11.30
CA SER A 7 -5.77 -1.69 -10.20
C SER A 7 -5.03 -2.94 -10.66
N THR A 8 -3.92 -3.24 -10.00
CA THR A 8 -3.20 -4.50 -10.16
C THR A 8 -3.93 -5.61 -9.40
N VAL A 9 -4.09 -6.77 -10.04
CA VAL A 9 -4.73 -7.96 -9.44
C VAL A 9 -3.71 -8.80 -8.63
N SER A 10 -2.41 -8.64 -8.92
CA SER A 10 -1.27 -9.28 -8.24
C SER A 10 0.04 -8.52 -8.50
N GLY A 11 1.08 -8.75 -7.67
CA GLY A 11 2.44 -8.25 -7.90
C GLY A 11 2.70 -6.79 -7.48
N LEU A 12 1.99 -6.29 -6.46
CA LEU A 12 2.21 -4.96 -5.88
C LEU A 12 3.19 -4.96 -4.70
N PHE A 13 3.43 -6.13 -4.12
CA PHE A 13 4.43 -6.32 -3.10
C PHE A 13 5.75 -6.70 -3.77
N ASP A 14 6.83 -6.14 -3.25
CA ASP A 14 8.20 -6.56 -3.50
C ASP A 14 8.56 -7.81 -2.66
N GLY A 15 7.96 -7.94 -1.47
CA GLY A 15 8.01 -9.08 -0.54
C GLY A 15 6.64 -9.76 -0.33
N ASP A 16 6.45 -10.35 0.85
CA ASP A 16 5.18 -11.01 1.24
C ASP A 16 4.36 -10.12 2.20
N PRO A 17 3.02 -10.15 2.14
CA PRO A 17 2.19 -9.40 3.09
C PRO A 17 2.27 -10.00 4.50
N ASP A 18 2.37 -9.15 5.52
CA ASP A 18 2.42 -9.56 6.94
C ASP A 18 1.28 -8.92 7.76
N GLN A 19 1.60 -8.06 8.74
CA GLN A 19 0.63 -7.59 9.72
C GLN A 19 -0.51 -6.81 9.04
N MET A 20 -1.76 -7.18 9.34
CA MET A 20 -2.94 -6.50 8.83
C MET A 20 -3.60 -5.58 9.87
N GLN A 21 -4.14 -4.44 9.43
CA GLN A 21 -4.92 -3.54 10.29
C GLN A 21 -6.06 -2.84 9.55
N ARG A 22 -7.14 -2.52 10.26
CA ARG A 22 -8.24 -1.66 9.76
C ARG A 22 -8.52 -0.53 10.75
N ILE A 23 -8.89 0.62 10.22
CA ILE A 23 -9.58 1.66 11.01
C ILE A 23 -11.07 1.33 11.00
N LEU A 24 -11.66 1.14 12.18
CA LEU A 24 -13.08 0.82 12.33
C LEU A 24 -13.92 2.11 12.35
N GLY A 25 -15.16 2.04 11.87
CA GLY A 25 -16.13 3.14 11.96
C GLY A 25 -16.59 3.75 10.63
N GLN A 26 -16.07 3.27 9.50
CA GLN A 26 -16.51 3.65 8.16
C GLN A 26 -16.87 2.41 7.33
N GLU A 27 -18.03 2.41 6.67
CA GLU A 27 -18.34 1.43 5.61
C GLU A 27 -17.45 1.70 4.39
N GLY A 28 -16.91 0.67 3.74
CA GLY A 28 -15.99 0.86 2.61
C GLY A 28 -14.53 1.08 3.00
N GLY A 29 -14.16 0.89 4.27
CA GLY A 29 -12.82 1.17 4.79
C GLY A 29 -11.73 0.28 4.19
N LEU A 30 -10.50 0.80 4.18
CA LEU A 30 -9.32 0.08 3.71
C LEU A 30 -8.81 -0.95 4.73
N LEU A 31 -8.37 -2.10 4.23
CA LEU A 31 -7.51 -3.05 4.94
C LEU A 31 -6.06 -2.70 4.63
N TYR A 32 -5.30 -2.33 5.64
CA TYR A 32 -3.87 -2.04 5.53
C TYR A 32 -3.05 -3.28 5.86
N PHE A 33 -1.86 -3.37 5.27
CA PHE A 33 -0.91 -4.44 5.55
C PHE A 33 0.53 -3.95 5.40
N THR A 34 1.38 -4.45 6.29
CA THR A 34 2.84 -4.32 6.18
C THR A 34 3.41 -5.41 5.27
N GLU A 35 4.71 -5.33 5.03
CA GLU A 35 5.41 -6.17 4.05
C GLU A 35 6.68 -6.75 4.66
N GLU A 36 6.77 -8.08 4.62
CA GLU A 36 7.92 -8.91 5.02
C GLU A 36 8.91 -9.04 3.86
N GLY A 37 10.04 -8.34 4.00
CA GLY A 37 11.12 -8.33 3.02
C GLY A 37 10.85 -7.46 1.78
N GLY A 38 11.57 -7.74 0.71
CA GLY A 38 11.61 -6.89 -0.49
C GLY A 38 12.75 -5.86 -0.45
N VAL A 39 12.99 -5.22 -1.59
CA VAL A 39 13.97 -4.12 -1.75
C VAL A 39 13.35 -2.79 -1.32
N ASN A 40 12.04 -2.62 -1.49
CA ASN A 40 11.30 -1.39 -1.21
C ASN A 40 10.09 -1.62 -0.30
N ALA A 41 10.27 -2.28 0.85
CA ALA A 41 9.13 -2.59 1.71
C ALA A 41 8.35 -1.34 2.14
N GLY A 42 7.06 -1.54 2.32
CA GLY A 42 6.13 -0.46 2.60
C GLY A 42 4.86 -0.90 3.29
N VAL A 43 3.98 0.08 3.49
CA VAL A 43 2.60 -0.19 3.88
C VAL A 43 1.74 -0.10 2.64
N HIS A 44 0.90 -1.10 2.46
CA HIS A 44 -0.06 -1.18 1.37
C HIS A 44 -1.47 -1.32 1.92
N ALA A 45 -2.46 -1.16 1.07
CA ALA A 45 -3.86 -1.27 1.44
C ALA A 45 -4.71 -1.92 0.36
N ARG A 46 -5.84 -2.49 0.76
CA ARG A 46 -6.85 -3.09 -0.11
C ARG A 46 -8.23 -2.60 0.26
N ASP A 47 -9.05 -2.30 -0.73
CA ASP A 47 -10.46 -1.97 -0.52
C ASP A 47 -11.40 -3.17 -0.69
N GLU A 48 -12.69 -2.95 -0.45
CA GLU A 48 -13.75 -3.96 -0.56
C GLU A 48 -13.95 -4.49 -2.00
N LEU A 49 -13.52 -3.73 -3.02
CA LEU A 49 -13.57 -4.16 -4.42
C LEU A 49 -12.36 -5.01 -4.81
N GLY A 50 -11.42 -5.23 -3.89
CA GLY A 50 -10.20 -5.98 -4.14
C GLY A 50 -9.11 -5.19 -4.84
N ARG A 51 -9.24 -3.86 -4.92
CA ARG A 51 -8.19 -2.99 -5.47
C ARG A 51 -7.12 -2.79 -4.41
N PHE A 52 -5.87 -2.86 -4.82
CA PHE A 52 -4.72 -2.66 -3.95
C PHE A 52 -4.05 -1.30 -4.22
N PHE A 53 -3.45 -0.74 -3.17
CA PHE A 53 -2.84 0.58 -3.13
C PHE A 53 -1.52 0.54 -2.35
N THR A 54 -0.48 1.14 -2.88
CA THR A 54 0.74 1.44 -2.11
C THR A 54 0.51 2.72 -1.30
N ILE A 55 0.67 2.69 0.02
CA ILE A 55 0.57 3.90 0.85
C ILE A 55 1.90 4.66 0.84
N PHE A 56 2.99 3.93 1.10
CA PHE A 56 4.36 4.38 0.91
C PHE A 56 5.27 3.15 0.77
N GLU A 57 6.44 3.36 0.19
CA GLU A 57 7.55 2.40 0.10
C GLU A 57 8.83 3.14 0.43
N SER A 58 9.84 2.44 0.95
CA SER A 58 11.16 3.02 1.18
C SER A 58 12.16 2.55 0.13
N PRO A 59 12.68 3.43 -0.74
CA PRO A 59 13.81 3.09 -1.61
C PRO A 59 15.16 3.09 -0.88
N VAL A 60 15.17 3.44 0.41
CA VAL A 60 16.38 3.63 1.22
C VAL A 60 16.62 2.45 2.15
N PHE A 61 15.55 1.83 2.64
CA PHE A 61 15.60 0.73 3.60
C PHE A 61 15.13 -0.55 2.91
N SER A 62 16.08 -1.41 2.59
CA SER A 62 15.83 -2.80 2.18
C SER A 62 15.57 -3.65 3.43
N ASP A 63 14.45 -3.39 4.08
CA ASP A 63 14.05 -3.95 5.36
C ASP A 63 12.58 -4.35 5.28
N GLU A 64 12.02 -4.94 6.33
CA GLU A 64 10.59 -5.25 6.50
C GLU A 64 9.89 -4.10 7.23
N THR A 65 8.65 -3.82 6.85
CA THR A 65 7.79 -2.95 7.66
C THR A 65 6.99 -3.77 8.67
N THR A 66 6.84 -3.24 9.88
CA THR A 66 6.11 -3.93 10.97
C THR A 66 5.47 -2.93 11.94
N GLY A 67 4.69 -3.42 12.90
CA GLY A 67 4.17 -2.60 14.00
C GLY A 67 3.16 -1.53 13.57
N LEU A 68 2.23 -1.89 12.68
CA LEU A 68 1.25 -0.96 12.13
C LEU A 68 0.15 -0.59 13.13
N SER A 69 -0.05 0.71 13.34
CA SER A 69 -1.10 1.28 14.21
C SER A 69 -1.58 2.65 13.71
N PHE A 70 -2.73 3.11 14.22
CA PHE A 70 -3.32 4.40 13.87
C PHE A 70 -3.69 5.20 15.12
N SER A 71 -3.63 6.54 15.01
CA SER A 71 -4.19 7.41 16.06
C SER A 71 -5.72 7.27 16.15
N PRO A 72 -6.35 7.61 17.29
CA PRO A 72 -7.80 7.54 17.45
C PRO A 72 -8.61 8.38 16.45
N ASP A 73 -8.03 9.48 15.95
CA ASP A 73 -8.64 10.33 14.92
C ASP A 73 -8.27 9.91 13.48
N GLY A 74 -7.49 8.83 13.34
CA GLY A 74 -7.06 8.27 12.07
C GLY A 74 -6.12 9.16 11.27
N LYS A 75 -5.56 10.24 11.81
CA LYS A 75 -4.69 11.17 11.08
C LYS A 75 -3.21 10.80 11.10
N HIS A 76 -2.80 9.98 12.07
CA HIS A 76 -1.46 9.45 12.17
C HIS A 76 -1.47 7.95 11.91
N MET A 77 -0.53 7.50 11.08
CA MET A 77 -0.16 6.11 10.91
C MET A 77 1.23 5.91 11.53
N TYR A 78 1.36 4.91 12.40
CA TYR A 78 2.61 4.51 13.00
C TYR A 78 3.05 3.16 12.45
N CYS A 79 4.31 3.04 12.07
CA CYS A 79 4.93 1.79 11.65
C CYS A 79 6.45 1.85 11.87
N ALA A 80 7.10 0.70 11.87
CA ALA A 80 8.55 0.59 12.00
C ALA A 80 9.16 -0.14 10.80
N PHE A 81 10.43 0.15 10.53
CA PHE A 81 11.31 -0.73 9.76
C PHE A 81 12.05 -1.63 10.75
N GLN A 82 11.82 -2.94 10.65
CA GLN A 82 12.11 -3.91 11.71
C GLN A 82 13.60 -4.03 12.03
N VAL A 83 14.45 -4.30 11.04
CA VAL A 83 15.90 -4.51 11.20
C VAL A 83 16.60 -3.20 11.52
N ASN A 84 16.18 -2.10 10.90
CA ASN A 84 16.75 -0.77 11.13
C ASN A 84 16.33 -0.18 12.49
N GLY A 85 15.23 -0.65 13.09
CA GLY A 85 14.72 -0.18 14.37
C GLY A 85 14.20 1.27 14.32
N ILE A 86 13.72 1.71 13.16
CA ILE A 86 13.25 3.10 12.94
C ILE A 86 11.73 3.12 13.02
N LEU A 87 11.19 4.01 13.86
CA LEU A 87 9.75 4.25 13.97
C LEU A 87 9.35 5.52 13.19
N TYR A 88 8.26 5.43 12.45
CA TYR A 88 7.67 6.54 11.70
C TYR A 88 6.34 6.98 12.30
N ASP A 89 6.12 8.29 12.26
CA ASP A 89 4.81 8.94 12.38
C ASP A 89 4.48 9.56 11.01
N ILE A 90 3.47 9.01 10.35
CA ILE A 90 3.10 9.35 8.98
C ILE A 90 1.76 10.06 9.02
N THR A 91 1.72 11.23 8.39
CA THR A 91 0.51 12.03 8.23
C THR A 91 0.27 12.32 6.75
N ARG A 92 -0.98 12.59 6.41
CA ARG A 92 -1.36 13.04 5.07
C ARG A 92 -1.18 14.56 4.98
N SER A 93 -0.61 15.02 3.87
CA SER A 93 -0.42 16.44 3.60
C SER A 93 -1.74 17.22 3.43
N ASP A 94 -2.83 16.54 3.10
CA ASP A 94 -4.18 17.13 3.03
C ASP A 94 -4.91 17.19 4.38
N GLY A 95 -4.31 16.66 5.45
CA GLY A 95 -4.86 16.67 6.81
C GLY A 95 -6.09 15.78 7.03
N LEU A 96 -6.48 14.98 6.03
CA LEU A 96 -7.54 13.99 6.18
C LEU A 96 -7.04 12.77 6.97
N SER A 97 -7.97 11.99 7.48
CA SER A 97 -7.69 10.70 8.10
C SER A 97 -7.42 9.62 7.04
N PHE A 98 -6.75 8.54 7.44
CA PHE A 98 -6.46 7.39 6.59
C PHE A 98 -7.70 6.55 6.26
N ASP A 99 -8.85 6.75 6.92
CA ASP A 99 -10.13 6.16 6.54
C ASP A 99 -11.01 7.08 5.66
N ALA A 100 -10.52 8.25 5.27
CA ALA A 100 -11.25 9.17 4.39
C ALA A 100 -11.36 8.61 2.96
N LYS A 101 -12.49 8.89 2.28
CA LYS A 101 -12.89 8.34 0.97
C LYS A 101 -11.94 8.63 -0.22
N SER A 102 -10.93 9.46 -0.05
CA SER A 102 -9.98 9.80 -1.10
C SER A 102 -8.54 9.51 -0.67
N LEU A 103 -8.03 8.32 -0.97
CA LEU A 103 -6.59 8.18 -1.15
C LEU A 103 -6.26 8.52 -2.60
N ASP A 104 -5.65 9.69 -2.80
CA ASP A 104 -5.03 10.04 -4.09
C ASP A 104 -3.67 9.36 -4.17
N VAL A 105 -3.70 8.04 -4.38
CA VAL A 105 -2.47 7.27 -4.56
C VAL A 105 -2.03 7.43 -6.00
N LYS A 106 -0.87 8.07 -6.20
CA LYS A 106 -0.23 8.13 -7.51
C LYS A 106 0.09 6.70 -7.95
N TYR A 107 -0.72 6.16 -8.86
CA TYR A 107 -0.51 4.82 -9.41
C TYR A 107 0.79 4.77 -10.22
N HIS A 108 1.71 3.89 -9.84
CA HIS A 108 2.87 3.55 -10.66
C HIS A 108 2.42 2.55 -11.73
N SER A 109 1.84 3.04 -12.83
CA SER A 109 1.69 2.19 -14.02
C SER A 109 3.10 1.87 -14.51
N VAL A 110 3.50 0.60 -14.49
CA VAL A 110 4.74 0.16 -15.11
C VAL A 110 4.62 0.43 -16.60
N SER A 111 5.23 1.50 -17.10
CA SER A 111 5.19 1.81 -18.53
C SER A 111 6.04 0.78 -19.28
N ASN A 112 5.36 -0.09 -20.03
CA ASN A 112 5.88 -0.91 -21.14
C ASN A 112 7.10 -1.79 -20.85
N ARG A 113 6.89 -2.98 -20.28
CA ARG A 113 7.60 -4.18 -20.77
C ARG A 113 6.79 -4.76 -21.92
N ARG A 114 7.31 -4.61 -23.16
CA ARG A 114 6.79 -5.33 -24.33
C ARG A 114 6.71 -6.82 -23.99
N LEU A 115 5.52 -7.34 -23.80
CA LEU A 115 5.28 -8.76 -23.94
C LEU A 115 5.37 -9.06 -25.44
N ASN A 116 6.54 -9.56 -25.87
CA ASN A 116 6.62 -10.23 -27.15
C ASN A 116 5.74 -11.48 -27.05
N SER A 117 4.55 -11.38 -27.63
CA SER A 117 3.70 -12.51 -27.93
C SER A 117 4.42 -13.43 -28.91
N GLN A 118 4.74 -14.65 -28.48
CA GLN A 118 4.75 -15.79 -29.38
C GLN A 118 3.86 -16.88 -28.77
N TRP A 119 2.62 -16.87 -29.23
CA TRP A 119 1.81 -18.07 -29.33
C TRP A 119 2.48 -19.01 -30.33
N ILE A 120 2.81 -20.23 -29.89
CA ILE A 120 2.93 -21.38 -30.78
C ILE A 120 1.90 -22.40 -30.29
N GLY A 121 0.80 -22.47 -31.03
CA GLY A 121 -0.10 -23.61 -30.95
C GLY A 121 0.55 -24.80 -31.66
N LEU A 122 0.62 -25.92 -30.95
CA LEU A 122 0.15 -27.26 -31.34
C LEU A 122 0.13 -28.11 -30.06
#